data_AF-A0A814V2M6-F1
#
_entry.id   AF-A0A814V2M6-F1
#
_cell.length_a   1.000
_cell.length_b   1.000
_cell.length_c   1.000
_cell.angle_alpha   90.00
_cell.angle_beta   90.00
_cell.angle_gamma   90.00
#
_symmetry.space_group_name_H-M   'P 1'
#
loop_
_entity.id
_entity.type
_entity.pdbx_description
1 polymer ?
#
loop_
_entity_poly.entity_id
_entity_poly.type
_entity_poly.pdbx_seq_one_letter_code
_entity_poly.pdbx_strand_id
1 'polypeptide(L)'
;MPEKVLELFDEMSIAPDEVIITILFNACAKLANTHAMKLGKDVLNRLPVAFFQRCQLVNSAIDMLMKFGDVAHAEHLFQLTKKKTIVTYGAMMQGYVMNDMSEKALNLFEEVSSKSDKVLYVIVFGACASLSNERAIQLGKKLLHQIPTMFLDDIVVVNSAIHMLMKFGEVEDAECLFSVNAYGRNGMGSEAIDLYRQMPQNIRNTVSHICVLNACSHSGLLDQARTIFKEIGTKTEYIIATMIDCLSRMHMFDEAQKLIDDYEKSNSSSWIMYTHDRSHPRSAEIYAELHHLSSELKTHGHEYDSSWITRPLQDGESVESALCGHNHATKMIAKIRQCEIIVRDVNRIHHFHTNGQCSCKDHY
;
A
#
# COMPACT_ATOMS: atom_id res chain seq x y z
N MET A 1 29.02 -12.27 -8.45
CA MET A 1 28.48 -11.17 -9.27
C MET A 1 28.75 -9.79 -8.67
N PRO A 2 28.44 -9.47 -7.40
CA PRO A 2 28.70 -8.13 -6.84
C PRO A 2 30.19 -7.80 -6.67
N GLU A 3 31.07 -8.77 -6.43
CA GLU A 3 32.54 -8.54 -6.35
C GLU A 3 33.09 -8.06 -7.70
N LYS A 4 32.62 -8.66 -8.80
CA LYS A 4 32.98 -8.27 -10.16
C LYS A 4 32.56 -6.84 -10.50
N VAL A 5 31.53 -6.30 -9.83
CA VAL A 5 31.14 -4.88 -10.00
C VAL A 5 32.20 -3.96 -9.40
N LEU A 6 32.77 -4.31 -8.24
CA LEU A 6 33.86 -3.53 -7.62
C LEU A 6 35.11 -3.58 -8.50
N GLU A 7 35.48 -4.77 -8.97
CA GLU A 7 36.65 -4.96 -9.87
C GLU A 7 36.51 -4.15 -11.16
N LEU A 8 35.37 -4.24 -11.84
CA LEU A 8 35.11 -3.49 -13.07
C LEU A 8 35.07 -1.98 -12.83
N PHE A 9 34.64 -1.53 -11.65
CA PHE A 9 34.65 -0.12 -11.29
C PHE A 9 36.08 0.38 -11.02
N ASP A 10 36.91 -0.42 -10.36
CA ASP A 10 38.33 -0.12 -10.11
C ASP A 10 39.14 -0.05 -11.42
N GLU A 11 38.80 -0.87 -12.42
CA GLU A 11 39.43 -0.87 -13.75
C GLU A 11 38.88 0.23 -14.68
N MET A 12 37.81 0.91 -14.29
CA MET A 12 37.10 1.85 -15.15
C MET A 12 37.90 3.15 -15.36
N SER A 13 38.13 3.48 -16.63
CA SER A 13 38.90 4.66 -17.06
C SER A 13 38.04 5.91 -17.28
N ILE A 14 36.72 5.75 -17.26
CA ILE A 14 35.72 6.77 -17.60
C ILE A 14 35.02 7.21 -16.32
N ALA A 15 34.64 8.49 -16.24
CA ALA A 15 33.88 8.99 -15.10
C ALA A 15 32.51 8.27 -15.01
N PRO A 16 32.16 7.66 -13.86
CA PRO A 16 30.90 6.95 -13.71
C PRO A 16 29.72 7.93 -13.71
N ASP A 17 28.65 7.55 -14.38
CA ASP A 17 27.38 8.26 -14.32
C ASP A 17 26.55 7.83 -13.10
N GLU A 18 25.38 8.45 -12.92
CA GLU A 18 24.45 8.19 -11.81
C GLU A 18 24.05 6.71 -11.71
N VAL A 19 23.85 6.05 -12.85
CA VAL A 19 23.40 4.66 -12.92
C VAL A 19 24.50 3.73 -12.44
N ILE A 20 25.74 3.96 -12.91
CA ILE A 20 26.91 3.19 -12.48
C ILE A 20 27.15 3.36 -10.98
N ILE A 21 27.06 4.59 -10.46
CA ILE A 21 27.24 4.84 -9.01
C ILE A 21 26.14 4.16 -8.20
N THR A 22 24.90 4.17 -8.68
CA THR A 22 23.78 3.47 -8.03
C THR A 22 24.01 1.95 -7.99
N ILE A 23 24.46 1.36 -9.10
CA ILE A 23 24.82 -0.06 -9.17
C ILE A 23 25.98 -0.38 -8.22
N LEU A 24 27.00 0.47 -8.18
CA LEU A 24 28.12 0.34 -7.25
C LEU A 24 27.64 0.35 -5.81
N PHE A 25 26.84 1.34 -5.39
CA PHE A 25 26.33 1.41 -4.03
C PHE A 25 25.50 0.18 -3.65
N ASN A 26 24.66 -0.32 -4.56
CA ASN A 26 23.92 -1.57 -4.33
C ASN A 26 24.84 -2.80 -4.21
N ALA A 27 25.94 -2.85 -4.97
CA ALA A 27 26.94 -3.92 -4.84
C ALA A 27 27.70 -3.82 -3.52
N CYS A 28 28.12 -2.61 -3.15
CA CYS A 28 28.77 -2.30 -1.88
C CYS A 28 27.89 -2.68 -0.68
N ALA A 29 26.61 -2.31 -0.73
CA ALA A 29 25.59 -2.62 0.25
C ALA A 29 25.41 -4.14 0.43
N LYS A 30 25.47 -4.93 -0.67
CA LYS A 30 25.36 -6.40 -0.61
C LYS A 30 26.59 -7.09 -0.04
N LEU A 31 27.79 -6.54 -0.28
CA LEU A 31 29.04 -7.17 0.13
C LEU A 31 29.42 -6.85 1.56
N ALA A 32 29.16 -5.63 2.02
CA ALA A 32 29.43 -5.17 3.39
C ALA A 32 30.85 -5.51 3.91
N ASN A 33 31.83 -5.66 3.01
CA ASN A 33 33.23 -5.95 3.34
C ASN A 33 34.06 -4.66 3.38
N THR A 34 35.29 -4.74 3.88
CA THR A 34 36.16 -3.58 4.08
C THR A 34 36.48 -2.83 2.78
N HIS A 35 36.64 -3.54 1.66
CA HIS A 35 36.87 -2.93 0.34
C HIS A 35 35.65 -2.12 -0.12
N ALA A 36 34.46 -2.73 -0.09
CA ALA A 36 33.19 -2.09 -0.41
C ALA A 36 32.91 -0.87 0.46
N MET A 37 33.22 -0.94 1.76
CA MET A 37 33.06 0.17 2.70
C MET A 37 33.94 1.37 2.33
N LYS A 38 35.22 1.10 2.02
CA LYS A 38 36.17 2.15 1.66
C LYS A 38 35.81 2.78 0.31
N LEU A 39 35.61 1.95 -0.72
CA LEU A 39 35.28 2.41 -2.06
C LEU A 39 33.96 3.19 -2.10
N GLY A 40 32.92 2.66 -1.44
CA GLY A 40 31.60 3.32 -1.39
C GLY A 40 31.66 4.70 -0.74
N LYS A 41 32.37 4.84 0.39
CA LYS A 41 32.55 6.14 1.06
C LYS A 41 33.43 7.10 0.25
N ASP A 42 34.50 6.61 -0.36
CA ASP A 42 35.38 7.42 -1.20
C ASP A 42 34.63 7.99 -2.41
N VAL A 43 33.80 7.17 -3.07
CA VAL A 43 32.95 7.62 -4.19
C VAL A 43 31.90 8.61 -3.71
N LEU A 44 31.21 8.32 -2.60
CA LEU A 44 30.19 9.20 -2.03
C LEU A 44 30.74 10.60 -1.69
N ASN A 45 31.93 10.67 -1.10
CA ASN A 45 32.58 11.94 -0.74
C ASN A 45 33.03 12.77 -1.95
N ARG A 46 33.20 12.14 -3.11
CA ARG A 46 33.58 12.81 -4.36
C ARG A 46 32.38 13.26 -5.18
N LEU A 47 31.15 12.91 -4.78
CA LEU A 47 29.95 13.27 -5.54
C LEU A 47 29.66 14.78 -5.48
N PRO A 48 29.34 15.41 -6.63
CA PRO A 48 28.90 16.79 -6.65
C PRO A 48 27.59 16.99 -5.89
N VAL A 49 27.40 18.17 -5.29
CA VAL A 49 26.21 18.49 -4.47
C VAL A 49 24.89 18.32 -5.24
N ALA A 50 24.91 18.52 -6.56
CA ALA A 50 23.76 18.36 -7.45
C ALA A 50 23.17 16.93 -7.42
N PHE A 51 23.99 15.91 -7.15
CA PHE A 51 23.54 14.52 -7.10
C PHE A 51 22.67 14.23 -5.86
N PHE A 52 22.82 14.98 -4.77
CA PHE A 52 21.97 14.83 -3.58
C PHE A 52 20.54 15.35 -3.76
N GLN A 53 20.20 15.91 -4.93
CA GLN A 53 18.81 16.21 -5.30
C GLN A 53 18.09 15.02 -5.95
N ARG A 54 18.82 13.95 -6.30
CA ARG A 54 18.27 12.76 -6.97
C ARG A 54 17.95 11.68 -5.96
N CYS A 55 16.66 11.40 -5.74
CA CYS A 55 16.22 10.48 -4.69
C CYS A 55 16.73 9.05 -4.88
N GLN A 56 16.86 8.54 -6.11
CA GLN A 56 17.26 7.14 -6.36
C GLN A 56 18.69 6.85 -5.90
N LEU A 57 19.63 7.72 -6.28
CA LEU A 57 21.02 7.61 -5.86
C LEU A 57 21.16 7.78 -4.35
N VAL A 58 20.46 8.77 -3.77
CA VAL A 58 20.49 9.00 -2.32
C VAL A 58 19.93 7.81 -1.55
N ASN A 59 18.84 7.19 -2.01
CA ASN A 59 18.27 6.00 -1.37
C ASN A 59 19.26 4.83 -1.38
N SER A 60 20.02 4.66 -2.47
CA SER A 60 21.04 3.60 -2.60
C SER A 60 22.27 3.87 -1.72
N ALA A 61 22.67 5.15 -1.61
CA ALA A 61 23.73 5.57 -0.69
C ALA A 61 23.32 5.38 0.78
N ILE A 62 22.07 5.71 1.12
CA ILE A 62 21.48 5.46 2.45
C ILE A 62 21.51 3.96 2.77
N ASP A 63 20.99 3.10 1.88
CA ASP A 63 20.98 1.64 2.11
C ASP A 63 22.40 1.10 2.33
N MET A 64 23.35 1.56 1.53
CA MET A 64 24.77 1.20 1.69
C MET A 64 25.31 1.63 3.06
N LEU A 65 25.15 2.90 3.45
CA LEU A 65 25.65 3.42 4.73
C LEU A 65 25.01 2.73 5.94
N MET A 66 23.70 2.47 5.89
CA MET A 66 23.00 1.78 6.98
C MET A 66 23.49 0.34 7.13
N LYS A 67 23.78 -0.37 6.05
CA LYS A 67 24.38 -1.73 6.11
C LYS A 67 25.84 -1.73 6.57
N PHE A 68 26.53 -0.61 6.41
CA PHE A 68 27.88 -0.40 6.98
C PHE A 68 27.85 -0.02 8.47
N GLY A 69 26.66 0.19 9.05
CA GLY A 69 26.50 0.70 10.40
C GLY A 69 26.81 2.20 10.55
N ASP A 70 27.03 2.92 9.45
CA ASP A 70 27.33 4.35 9.47
C ASP A 70 26.04 5.19 9.44
N VAL A 71 25.27 5.07 10.53
CA VAL A 71 23.95 5.69 10.67
C VAL A 71 24.05 7.22 10.62
N ALA A 72 25.11 7.81 11.17
CA ALA A 72 25.27 9.26 11.24
C ALA A 72 25.37 9.91 9.85
N HIS A 73 26.16 9.32 8.93
CA HIS A 73 26.25 9.83 7.56
C HIS A 73 24.94 9.61 6.78
N ALA A 74 24.26 8.50 7.02
CA ALA A 74 22.95 8.23 6.39
C ALA A 74 21.89 9.26 6.85
N GLU A 75 21.84 9.58 8.14
CA GLU A 75 20.97 10.63 8.70
C GLU A 75 21.27 12.01 8.09
N HIS A 76 22.56 12.34 7.95
CA HIS A 76 22.98 13.59 7.31
C HIS A 76 22.52 13.68 5.85
N LEU A 77 22.72 12.62 5.05
CA LEU A 77 22.22 12.56 3.66
C LEU A 77 20.69 12.67 3.59
N PHE A 78 20.00 12.00 4.51
CA PHE A 78 18.55 12.07 4.59
C PHE A 78 18.07 13.51 4.87
N GLN A 79 18.73 14.24 5.77
CA GLN A 79 18.42 15.64 6.06
C GLN A 79 18.67 16.55 4.85
N LEU A 80 19.81 16.37 4.15
CA LEU A 80 20.16 17.14 2.94
C LEU A 80 19.18 16.93 1.78
N THR A 81 18.48 15.79 1.75
CA THR A 81 17.51 15.48 0.71
C THR A 81 16.26 16.37 0.83
N LYS A 82 16.13 17.37 -0.05
CA LYS A 82 15.01 18.32 -0.03
C LYS A 82 13.64 17.66 -0.28
N LYS A 83 13.54 16.79 -1.28
CA LYS A 83 12.30 16.09 -1.64
C LYS A 83 12.42 14.62 -1.25
N LYS A 84 11.89 14.27 -0.08
CA LYS A 84 11.88 12.88 0.40
C LYS A 84 10.70 12.14 -0.22
N THR A 85 10.97 10.97 -0.77
CA THR A 85 9.93 10.07 -1.28
C THR A 85 9.64 8.99 -0.25
N ILE A 86 8.52 8.29 -0.41
CA ILE A 86 8.20 7.11 0.40
C ILE A 86 9.34 6.08 0.38
N VAL A 87 10.02 5.92 -0.77
CA VAL A 87 11.19 5.04 -0.89
C VAL A 87 12.36 5.53 -0.03
N THR A 88 12.55 6.85 0.08
CA THR A 88 13.58 7.46 0.94
C THR A 88 13.29 7.22 2.42
N TYR A 89 12.03 7.38 2.84
CA TYR A 89 11.60 7.03 4.21
C TYR A 89 11.76 5.54 4.48
N GLY A 90 11.35 4.68 3.54
CA GLY A 90 11.50 3.23 3.65
C GLY A 90 12.95 2.78 3.80
N ALA A 91 13.88 3.33 3.01
CA ALA A 91 15.30 3.04 3.12
C ALA A 91 15.88 3.40 4.51
N MET A 92 15.54 4.58 5.04
CA MET A 92 15.98 4.98 6.38
C MET A 92 15.34 4.14 7.48
N MET A 93 14.02 3.91 7.43
CA MET A 93 13.31 3.11 8.42
C MET A 93 13.87 1.68 8.47
N GLN A 94 14.05 1.05 7.30
CA GLN A 94 14.62 -0.29 7.22
C GLN A 94 16.05 -0.33 7.77
N GLY A 95 16.86 0.68 7.45
CA GLY A 95 18.20 0.82 8.00
C GLY A 95 18.21 0.97 9.52
N TYR A 96 17.27 1.73 10.10
CA TYR A 96 17.17 1.85 11.56
C TYR A 96 16.82 0.52 12.22
N VAL A 97 15.90 -0.25 11.65
CA VAL A 97 15.55 -1.58 12.15
C VAL A 97 16.76 -2.52 12.09
N MET A 98 17.56 -2.47 11.02
CA MET A 98 18.79 -3.28 10.87
C MET A 98 19.90 -2.92 11.87
N ASN A 99 19.88 -1.71 12.42
CA ASN A 99 20.88 -1.20 13.37
C ASN A 99 20.34 -1.13 14.81
N ASP A 100 19.29 -1.91 15.13
CA ASP A 100 18.65 -1.96 16.44
C ASP A 100 18.10 -0.60 16.94
N MET A 101 17.83 0.32 16.02
CA MET A 101 17.29 1.67 16.30
C MET A 101 15.80 1.77 15.97
N SER A 102 15.04 0.70 16.23
CA SER A 102 13.63 0.58 15.84
C SER A 102 12.74 1.71 16.35
N GLU A 103 13.06 2.35 17.48
CA GLU A 103 12.31 3.51 17.99
C GLU A 103 12.38 4.71 17.03
N LYS A 104 13.55 4.95 16.42
CA LYS A 104 13.72 5.98 15.38
C LYS A 104 12.92 5.63 14.12
N ALA A 105 12.81 4.34 13.78
CA ALA A 105 11.99 3.90 12.66
C ALA A 105 10.50 4.18 12.90
N LEU A 106 9.99 3.97 14.12
CA LEU A 106 8.61 4.27 14.48
C LEU A 106 8.32 5.77 14.42
N ASN A 107 9.19 6.60 14.99
CA ASN A 107 9.05 8.07 14.92
C ASN A 107 9.04 8.55 13.47
N LEU A 108 9.93 8.00 12.64
CA LEU A 108 10.02 8.37 11.23
C LEU A 108 8.76 7.97 10.45
N PHE A 109 8.13 6.83 10.78
CA PHE A 109 6.86 6.41 10.18
C PHE A 109 5.71 7.36 10.52
N GLU A 110 5.70 7.95 11.73
CA GLU A 110 4.69 8.93 12.13
C GLU A 110 4.81 10.25 11.36
N GLU A 111 6.02 10.63 10.95
CA GLU A 111 6.28 11.82 10.12
C GLU A 111 5.82 11.66 8.66
N VAL A 112 5.64 10.42 8.18
CA VAL A 112 5.19 10.17 6.81
C VAL A 112 3.74 10.61 6.65
N SER A 113 3.52 11.67 5.88
CA SER A 113 2.20 12.27 5.66
C SER A 113 1.25 11.37 4.85
N SER A 114 1.78 10.57 3.91
CA SER A 114 1.01 9.63 3.10
C SER A 114 1.49 8.20 3.35
N LYS A 115 0.76 7.45 4.18
CA LYS A 115 1.02 6.05 4.52
C LYS A 115 0.46 5.10 3.45
N SER A 116 0.54 5.48 2.18
CA SER A 116 -0.05 4.78 1.04
C SER A 116 0.83 3.65 0.48
N ASP A 117 1.74 3.08 1.28
CA ASP A 117 2.74 2.14 0.76
C ASP A 117 2.93 0.91 1.66
N LYS A 118 2.76 -0.25 1.02
CA LYS A 118 2.87 -1.58 1.63
C LYS A 118 4.24 -1.80 2.28
N VAL A 119 5.31 -1.30 1.67
CA VAL A 119 6.68 -1.50 2.15
C VAL A 119 6.86 -0.82 3.51
N LEU A 120 6.27 0.36 3.72
CA LEU A 120 6.34 1.04 5.01
C LEU A 120 5.61 0.26 6.11
N TYR A 121 4.49 -0.40 5.79
CA TYR A 121 3.77 -1.26 6.74
C TYR A 121 4.58 -2.51 7.11
N VAL A 122 5.24 -3.14 6.14
CA VAL A 122 6.17 -4.26 6.41
C VAL A 122 7.28 -3.84 7.37
N ILE A 123 7.91 -2.69 7.10
CA ILE A 123 9.02 -2.20 7.92
C ILE A 123 8.54 -1.80 9.32
N VAL A 124 7.42 -1.09 9.45
CA VAL A 124 6.92 -0.64 10.76
C VAL A 124 6.44 -1.82 11.60
N PHE A 125 5.81 -2.85 11.01
CA PHE A 125 5.48 -4.08 11.74
C PHE A 125 6.74 -4.82 12.19
N GLY A 126 7.79 -4.88 11.36
CA GLY A 126 9.09 -5.41 11.76
C GLY A 126 9.75 -4.63 12.90
N ALA A 127 9.68 -3.29 12.87
CA ALA A 127 10.18 -2.42 13.94
C ALA A 127 9.42 -2.65 15.25
N CYS A 128 8.09 -2.70 15.17
CA CYS A 128 7.21 -3.01 16.30
C CYS A 128 7.54 -4.38 16.92
N ALA A 129 7.68 -5.41 16.08
CA ALA A 129 8.04 -6.77 16.49
C ALA A 129 9.40 -6.84 17.21
N SER A 130 10.36 -6.02 16.78
CA SER A 130 11.71 -5.98 17.35
C SER A 130 11.77 -5.28 18.71
N LEU A 131 10.96 -4.22 18.91
CA LEU A 131 10.92 -3.48 20.18
C LEU A 131 10.12 -4.21 21.26
N SER A 132 8.95 -4.74 20.91
CA SER A 132 8.02 -5.41 21.84
C SER A 132 7.74 -4.63 23.15
N ASN A 133 7.89 -3.30 23.12
CA ASN A 133 7.55 -2.42 24.24
C ASN A 133 6.08 -1.99 24.17
N GLU A 134 5.55 -1.40 25.24
CA GLU A 134 4.13 -1.03 25.32
C GLU A 134 3.71 -0.06 24.20
N ARG A 135 4.57 0.90 23.84
CA ARG A 135 4.34 1.83 22.73
C ARG A 135 4.21 1.10 21.39
N ALA A 136 5.12 0.17 21.10
CA ALA A 136 5.13 -0.62 19.88
C ALA A 136 3.90 -1.52 19.77
N ILE A 137 3.44 -2.10 20.88
CA ILE A 137 2.20 -2.89 20.94
C ILE A 137 0.99 -2.02 20.62
N GLN A 138 0.86 -0.86 21.28
CA GLN A 138 -0.24 0.07 21.06
C GLN A 138 -0.26 0.58 19.61
N LEU A 139 0.91 0.98 19.07
CA LEU A 139 1.03 1.44 17.69
C LEU A 139 0.74 0.33 16.70
N GLY A 140 1.33 -0.86 16.87
CA GLY A 140 1.11 -2.02 15.99
C GLY A 140 -0.37 -2.41 15.92
N LYS A 141 -1.04 -2.50 17.08
CA LYS A 141 -2.49 -2.75 17.14
C LYS A 141 -3.29 -1.65 16.46
N LYS A 142 -2.97 -0.37 16.70
CA LYS A 142 -3.61 0.75 16.00
C LYS A 142 -3.44 0.65 14.49
N LEU A 143 -2.25 0.30 14.01
CA LEU A 143 -1.95 0.17 12.58
C LEU A 143 -2.65 -1.03 11.94
N LEU A 144 -2.89 -2.12 12.67
CA LEU A 144 -3.74 -3.22 12.18
C LEU A 144 -5.18 -2.76 11.94
N HIS A 145 -5.75 -1.92 12.82
CA HIS A 145 -7.09 -1.39 12.61
C HIS A 145 -7.17 -0.36 11.47
N GLN A 146 -6.04 0.30 11.18
CA GLN A 146 -5.91 1.34 10.15
C GLN A 146 -5.23 0.83 8.88
N ILE A 147 -5.01 -0.49 8.75
CA ILE A 147 -4.36 -1.03 7.58
C ILE A 147 -5.31 -0.89 6.38
N PRO A 148 -4.87 -0.28 5.27
CA PRO A 148 -5.69 -0.25 4.07
C PRO A 148 -6.05 -1.67 3.65
N THR A 149 -7.34 -1.92 3.39
CA THR A 149 -7.87 -3.23 2.96
C THR A 149 -7.10 -3.83 1.79
N MET A 150 -6.68 -2.99 0.83
CA MET A 150 -5.85 -3.40 -0.32
C MET A 150 -4.49 -4.00 0.07
N PHE A 151 -4.02 -3.82 1.30
CA PHE A 151 -2.77 -4.39 1.79
C PHE A 151 -2.98 -5.76 2.43
N LEU A 152 -4.22 -6.11 2.81
CA LEU A 152 -4.55 -7.43 3.37
C LEU A 152 -4.51 -8.55 2.32
N ASP A 153 -4.57 -8.20 1.04
CA ASP A 153 -4.30 -9.14 -0.05
C ASP A 153 -2.79 -9.26 -0.34
N ASP A 154 -1.91 -8.56 0.37
CA ASP A 154 -0.47 -8.71 0.19
C ASP A 154 0.11 -9.68 1.22
N ILE A 155 0.60 -10.83 0.75
CA ILE A 155 1.13 -11.89 1.63
C ILE A 155 2.30 -11.39 2.48
N VAL A 156 3.12 -10.45 1.96
CA VAL A 156 4.28 -9.94 2.69
C VAL A 156 3.82 -9.05 3.84
N VAL A 157 2.82 -8.20 3.60
CA VAL A 157 2.27 -7.33 4.64
C VAL A 157 1.57 -8.14 5.72
N VAL A 158 0.73 -9.10 5.33
CA VAL A 158 0.01 -9.97 6.27
C VAL A 158 0.98 -10.81 7.10
N ASN A 159 2.00 -11.42 6.49
CA ASN A 159 3.01 -12.18 7.23
C ASN A 159 3.82 -11.30 8.20
N SER A 160 4.08 -10.04 7.83
CA SER A 160 4.77 -9.09 8.72
C SER A 160 3.90 -8.72 9.92
N ALA A 161 2.59 -8.53 9.72
CA ALA A 161 1.61 -8.34 10.79
C ALA A 161 1.50 -9.57 11.71
N ILE A 162 1.44 -10.78 11.15
CA ILE A 162 1.43 -12.04 11.90
C ILE A 162 2.71 -12.15 12.74
N HIS A 163 3.88 -11.91 12.15
CA HIS A 163 5.16 -11.96 12.86
C HIS A 163 5.18 -10.96 14.04
N MET A 164 4.65 -9.76 13.85
CA MET A 164 4.52 -8.77 14.91
C MET A 164 3.60 -9.26 16.04
N LEU A 165 2.42 -9.80 15.73
CA LEU A 165 1.47 -10.34 16.71
C LEU A 165 2.09 -11.49 17.51
N MET A 166 2.79 -12.40 16.84
CA MET A 166 3.52 -13.49 17.49
C MET A 166 4.57 -12.96 18.49
N LYS A 167 5.29 -11.89 18.14
CA LYS A 167 6.28 -11.26 19.03
C LYS A 167 5.65 -10.56 20.24
N PHE A 168 4.44 -10.06 20.09
CA PHE A 168 3.66 -9.49 21.20
C PHE A 168 3.07 -10.56 22.12
N GLY A 169 3.13 -11.84 21.75
CA GLY A 169 2.50 -12.93 22.47
C GLY A 169 1.01 -13.11 22.16
N GLU A 170 0.49 -12.40 21.16
CA GLU A 170 -0.91 -12.48 20.69
C GLU A 170 -1.02 -13.62 19.66
N VAL A 171 -0.79 -14.85 20.11
CA VAL A 171 -0.69 -16.03 19.23
C VAL A 171 -2.02 -16.32 18.56
N GLU A 172 -3.13 -16.18 19.28
CA GLU A 172 -4.48 -16.41 18.77
C GLU A 172 -4.85 -15.43 17.64
N ASP A 173 -4.45 -14.15 17.78
CA ASP A 173 -4.62 -13.13 16.74
C ASP A 173 -3.82 -13.45 15.48
N ALA A 174 -2.58 -13.90 15.66
CA ALA A 174 -1.68 -14.25 14.57
C ALA A 174 -2.17 -15.49 13.80
N GLU A 175 -2.61 -16.54 14.51
CA GLU A 175 -3.15 -17.76 13.93
C GLU A 175 -4.45 -17.50 13.17
N CYS A 176 -5.32 -16.65 13.70
CA CYS A 176 -6.50 -16.19 12.97
C CYS A 176 -6.12 -15.50 11.67
N LEU A 177 -5.26 -14.48 11.75
CA LEU A 177 -4.90 -13.68 10.58
C LEU A 177 -4.27 -14.55 9.49
N PHE A 178 -3.43 -15.51 9.88
CA PHE A 178 -2.87 -16.52 8.98
C PHE A 178 -3.95 -17.38 8.33
N SER A 179 -4.83 -17.97 9.16
CA SER A 179 -5.82 -18.94 8.70
C SER A 179 -6.86 -18.30 7.79
N VAL A 180 -7.44 -17.16 8.18
CA VAL A 180 -8.49 -16.51 7.39
C VAL A 180 -7.93 -15.95 6.07
N ASN A 181 -6.68 -15.48 6.04
CA ASN A 181 -6.03 -15.09 4.79
C ASN A 181 -5.78 -16.31 3.88
N ALA A 182 -5.27 -17.40 4.44
CA ALA A 182 -4.99 -18.63 3.70
C ALA A 182 -6.25 -19.28 3.13
N TYR A 183 -7.31 -19.41 3.93
CA TYR A 183 -8.58 -20.01 3.49
C TYR A 183 -9.36 -19.08 2.54
N GLY A 184 -9.34 -17.76 2.79
CA GLY A 184 -10.04 -16.79 1.95
C GLY A 184 -9.53 -16.71 0.52
N ARG A 185 -8.21 -16.81 0.31
CA ARG A 185 -7.61 -16.80 -1.04
C ARG A 185 -7.82 -18.09 -1.83
N ASN A 186 -8.03 -19.20 -1.13
CA ASN A 186 -8.24 -20.51 -1.74
C ASN A 186 -9.72 -20.85 -1.94
N GLY A 187 -10.64 -19.91 -1.68
CA GLY A 187 -12.09 -20.13 -1.84
C GLY A 187 -12.67 -21.11 -0.81
N MET A 188 -11.99 -21.30 0.32
CA MET A 188 -12.40 -22.17 1.42
C MET A 188 -13.12 -21.36 2.50
N GLY A 189 -14.21 -20.71 2.10
CA GLY A 189 -14.93 -19.77 2.96
C GLY A 189 -15.56 -20.42 4.18
N SER A 190 -16.03 -21.66 4.09
CA SER A 190 -16.62 -22.42 5.20
C SER A 190 -15.63 -22.59 6.36
N GLU A 191 -14.43 -23.03 6.03
CA GLU A 191 -13.33 -23.29 6.97
C GLU A 191 -12.86 -21.99 7.62
N ALA A 192 -12.78 -20.90 6.83
CA ALA A 192 -12.45 -19.58 7.34
C ALA A 192 -13.47 -19.09 8.39
N ILE A 193 -14.75 -19.37 8.18
CA ILE A 193 -15.84 -18.97 9.07
C ILE A 193 -15.84 -19.80 10.35
N ASP A 194 -15.60 -21.10 10.25
CA ASP A 194 -15.53 -21.98 11.43
C ASP A 194 -14.40 -21.54 12.36
N LEU A 195 -13.23 -21.21 11.81
CA LEU A 195 -12.11 -20.67 12.58
C LEU A 195 -12.42 -19.30 13.18
N TYR A 196 -13.01 -18.40 12.39
CA TYR A 196 -13.44 -17.09 12.88
C TYR A 196 -14.48 -17.19 14.03
N ARG A 197 -15.38 -18.17 13.97
CA ARG A 197 -16.36 -18.42 15.04
C ARG A 197 -15.74 -18.99 16.31
N GLN A 198 -14.69 -19.79 16.19
CA GLN A 198 -13.93 -20.31 17.32
C GLN A 198 -13.14 -19.20 18.04
N MET A 199 -12.89 -18.05 17.39
CA MET A 199 -12.24 -16.92 18.03
C MET A 199 -13.10 -16.29 19.14
N PRO A 200 -12.52 -16.05 20.33
CA PRO A 200 -13.14 -15.25 21.38
C PRO A 200 -13.54 -13.86 20.87
N GLN A 201 -14.75 -13.40 21.20
CA GLN A 201 -15.25 -12.11 20.67
C GLN A 201 -14.39 -10.90 21.05
N ASN A 202 -13.73 -10.94 22.21
CA ASN A 202 -12.83 -9.88 22.69
C ASN A 202 -11.53 -9.75 21.88
N ILE A 203 -11.21 -10.75 21.06
CA ILE A 203 -10.01 -10.80 20.22
C ILE A 203 -10.35 -10.44 18.76
N ARG A 204 -11.63 -10.54 18.38
CA ARG A 204 -12.07 -10.17 17.03
C ARG A 204 -11.88 -8.68 16.79
N ASN A 205 -11.05 -8.36 15.80
CA ASN A 205 -10.71 -7.01 15.39
C ASN A 205 -11.13 -6.72 13.94
N THR A 206 -10.96 -5.47 13.50
CA THR A 206 -11.29 -5.03 12.13
C THR A 206 -10.66 -5.91 11.04
N VAL A 207 -9.44 -6.41 11.26
CA VAL A 207 -8.74 -7.25 10.29
C VAL A 207 -9.42 -8.62 10.19
N SER A 208 -9.69 -9.28 11.32
CA SER A 208 -10.38 -10.57 11.35
C SER A 208 -11.75 -10.50 10.66
N HIS A 209 -12.48 -9.40 10.86
CA HIS A 209 -13.76 -9.12 10.21
C HIS A 209 -13.63 -8.97 8.69
N ILE A 210 -12.65 -8.21 8.21
CA ILE A 210 -12.43 -8.01 6.78
C ILE A 210 -12.02 -9.33 6.12
N CYS A 211 -11.10 -10.09 6.73
CA CYS A 211 -10.61 -11.33 6.16
C CYS A 211 -11.74 -12.37 6.02
N VAL A 212 -12.62 -12.51 7.04
CA VAL A 212 -13.71 -13.49 6.94
C VAL A 212 -14.78 -13.05 5.93
N LEU A 213 -15.04 -11.75 5.80
CA LEU A 213 -15.94 -11.22 4.77
C LEU A 213 -15.37 -11.41 3.35
N ASN A 214 -14.06 -11.20 3.15
CA ASN A 214 -13.39 -11.51 1.88
C ASN A 214 -13.47 -13.02 1.58
N ALA A 215 -13.28 -13.89 2.58
CA ALA A 215 -13.42 -15.33 2.39
C ALA A 215 -14.85 -15.73 1.98
N CYS A 216 -15.87 -15.12 2.59
CA CYS A 216 -17.26 -15.29 2.18
C CYS A 216 -17.48 -14.79 0.74
N SER A 217 -16.92 -13.62 0.41
CA SER A 217 -16.99 -12.98 -0.91
C SER A 217 -16.47 -13.90 -2.01
N HIS A 218 -15.27 -14.46 -1.83
CA HIS A 218 -14.65 -15.38 -2.79
C HIS A 218 -15.36 -16.74 -2.90
N SER A 219 -16.07 -17.15 -1.86
CA SER A 219 -16.69 -18.49 -1.79
C SER A 219 -18.19 -18.48 -2.07
N GLY A 220 -18.80 -17.32 -2.39
CA GLY A 220 -20.24 -17.25 -2.67
C GLY A 220 -21.14 -17.32 -1.42
N LEU A 221 -20.60 -17.15 -0.21
CA LEU A 221 -21.31 -17.41 1.06
C LEU A 221 -22.03 -16.16 1.62
N LEU A 222 -23.01 -15.66 0.86
CA LEU A 222 -23.72 -14.41 1.14
C LEU A 222 -24.39 -14.36 2.53
N ASP A 223 -25.14 -15.39 2.88
CA ASP A 223 -25.93 -15.38 4.12
C ASP A 223 -25.05 -15.41 5.37
N GLN A 224 -23.90 -16.06 5.26
CA GLN A 224 -22.91 -16.12 6.33
C GLN A 224 -22.20 -14.78 6.47
N ALA A 225 -21.83 -14.14 5.35
CA ALA A 225 -21.32 -12.76 5.35
C ALA A 225 -22.30 -11.78 6.02
N ARG A 226 -23.59 -11.85 5.68
CA ARG A 226 -24.65 -11.02 6.31
C ARG A 226 -24.75 -11.23 7.81
N THR A 227 -24.66 -12.49 8.25
CA THR A 227 -24.75 -12.85 9.67
C THR A 227 -23.57 -12.25 10.43
N ILE A 228 -22.35 -12.50 9.94
CA ILE A 228 -21.12 -11.97 10.53
C ILE A 228 -21.16 -10.44 10.54
N PHE A 229 -21.56 -9.80 9.44
CA PHE A 229 -21.62 -8.35 9.35
C PHE A 229 -22.59 -7.73 10.37
N LYS A 230 -23.70 -8.40 10.70
CA LYS A 230 -24.62 -7.97 11.76
C LYS A 230 -24.01 -8.10 13.16
N GLU A 231 -23.23 -9.15 13.41
CA GLU A 231 -22.55 -9.38 14.69
C GLU A 231 -21.44 -8.36 14.97
N ILE A 232 -20.83 -7.79 13.92
CA ILE A 232 -19.81 -6.74 14.08
C ILE A 232 -20.45 -5.50 14.72
N GLY A 233 -20.01 -5.16 15.93
CA GLY A 233 -20.46 -3.95 16.63
C GLY A 233 -20.06 -2.67 15.91
N THR A 234 -18.78 -2.29 16.01
CA THR A 234 -18.24 -1.08 15.37
C THR A 234 -17.80 -1.41 13.94
N LYS A 235 -18.57 -0.91 12.96
CA LYS A 235 -18.26 -1.05 11.53
C LYS A 235 -17.42 0.13 11.07
N THR A 236 -16.16 -0.13 10.72
CA THR A 236 -15.28 0.86 10.11
C THR A 236 -15.64 1.04 8.63
N GLU A 237 -15.20 2.14 8.02
CA GLU A 237 -15.32 2.39 6.58
C GLU A 237 -14.83 1.21 5.72
N TYR A 238 -13.77 0.54 6.18
CA TYR A 238 -13.17 -0.63 5.54
C TYR A 238 -14.05 -1.88 5.61
N ILE A 239 -14.71 -2.12 6.75
CA ILE A 239 -15.64 -3.25 6.91
C ILE A 239 -16.86 -3.04 6.01
N ILE A 240 -17.36 -1.80 5.94
CA ILE A 240 -18.47 -1.41 5.07
C ILE A 240 -18.08 -1.60 3.60
N ALA A 241 -16.94 -1.05 3.17
CA ALA A 241 -16.42 -1.23 1.81
C ALA A 241 -16.24 -2.71 1.42
N THR A 242 -15.83 -3.55 2.38
CA THR A 242 -15.68 -4.99 2.19
C THR A 242 -17.03 -5.70 2.06
N MET A 243 -18.01 -5.33 2.88
CA MET A 243 -19.35 -5.90 2.79
C MET A 243 -20.05 -5.52 1.49
N ILE A 244 -19.95 -4.27 1.04
CA ILE A 244 -20.57 -3.92 -0.24
C ILE A 244 -19.86 -4.55 -1.44
N ASP A 245 -18.55 -4.82 -1.39
CA ASP A 245 -17.89 -5.69 -2.39
C ASP A 245 -18.48 -7.11 -2.41
N CYS A 246 -18.65 -7.71 -1.24
CA CYS A 246 -19.27 -9.02 -1.12
C CYS A 246 -20.67 -9.03 -1.75
N LEU A 247 -21.48 -8.00 -1.49
CA LEU A 247 -22.80 -7.83 -2.08
C LEU A 247 -22.74 -7.64 -3.60
N SER A 248 -21.83 -6.81 -4.10
CA SER A 248 -21.67 -6.57 -5.54
C SER A 248 -21.27 -7.83 -6.30
N ARG A 249 -20.27 -8.59 -5.82
CA ARG A 249 -19.83 -9.85 -6.44
C ARG A 249 -20.91 -10.92 -6.48
N MET A 250 -21.87 -10.85 -5.55
CA MET A 250 -23.02 -11.76 -5.46
C MET A 250 -24.28 -11.17 -6.10
N HIS A 251 -24.14 -10.10 -6.88
CA HIS A 251 -25.21 -9.44 -7.62
C HIS A 251 -26.34 -8.87 -6.76
N MET A 252 -26.07 -8.53 -5.50
CA MET A 252 -27.00 -7.90 -4.55
C MET A 252 -26.88 -6.37 -4.58
N PHE A 253 -27.12 -5.78 -5.75
CA PHE A 253 -26.88 -4.35 -6.00
C PHE A 253 -27.76 -3.42 -5.18
N ASP A 254 -29.02 -3.77 -4.97
CA ASP A 254 -29.93 -2.93 -4.19
C ASP A 254 -29.50 -2.82 -2.72
N GLU A 255 -29.01 -3.92 -2.14
CA GLU A 255 -28.45 -3.95 -0.78
C GLU A 255 -27.13 -3.20 -0.69
N ALA A 256 -26.27 -3.37 -1.70
CA ALA A 256 -25.03 -2.62 -1.84
C ALA A 256 -25.28 -1.12 -1.88
N GLN A 257 -26.21 -0.65 -2.72
CA GLN A 257 -26.56 0.75 -2.86
C GLN A 257 -27.15 1.30 -1.57
N LYS A 258 -28.07 0.57 -0.93
CA LYS A 258 -28.63 0.98 0.35
C LYS A 258 -27.55 1.17 1.42
N LEU A 259 -26.57 0.27 1.47
CA LEU A 259 -25.48 0.35 2.44
C LEU A 259 -24.54 1.54 2.16
N ILE A 260 -24.34 1.90 0.89
CA ILE A 260 -23.63 3.14 0.48
C ILE A 260 -24.42 4.37 0.94
N ASP A 261 -25.71 4.45 0.61
CA ASP A 261 -26.57 5.59 0.95
C ASP A 261 -26.64 5.81 2.47
N ASP A 262 -26.75 4.73 3.24
CA ASP A 262 -26.79 4.78 4.71
C ASP A 262 -25.44 5.25 5.28
N TYR A 263 -24.32 4.83 4.68
CA TYR A 263 -22.98 5.29 5.06
C TYR A 263 -22.77 6.77 4.73
N GLU A 264 -23.09 7.22 3.52
CA GLU A 264 -22.93 8.61 3.07
C GLU A 264 -23.79 9.60 3.87
N LYS A 265 -25.00 9.18 4.29
CA LYS A 265 -25.85 9.97 5.22
C LYS A 265 -25.20 10.16 6.58
N SER A 266 -24.50 9.15 7.08
CA SER A 266 -23.80 9.21 8.36
C SER A 266 -22.45 9.94 8.28
N ASN A 267 -21.79 9.88 7.11
CA ASN A 267 -20.45 10.41 6.87
C ASN A 267 -20.44 11.28 5.60
N SER A 268 -20.86 12.54 5.74
CA SER A 268 -20.99 13.50 4.64
C SER A 268 -19.67 13.94 3.97
N SER A 269 -18.53 13.35 4.34
CA SER A 269 -17.19 13.67 3.82
C SER A 269 -16.55 12.55 2.99
N SER A 270 -17.13 11.35 2.96
CA SER A 270 -16.52 10.15 2.36
C SER A 270 -17.52 9.42 1.46
N TRP A 271 -17.20 9.32 0.16
CA TRP A 271 -18.01 8.65 -0.86
C TRP A 271 -17.43 7.26 -1.18
N ILE A 272 -18.29 6.26 -1.39
CA ILE A 272 -17.85 4.91 -1.78
C ILE A 272 -18.39 4.61 -3.19
N MET A 273 -17.51 4.54 -4.18
CA MET A 273 -17.82 4.41 -5.60
C MET A 273 -17.28 3.09 -6.17
N TYR A 274 -18.13 2.12 -6.49
CA TYR A 274 -17.66 0.85 -7.05
C TYR A 274 -17.39 0.98 -8.54
N THR A 275 -16.21 0.58 -8.98
CA THR A 275 -15.91 0.52 -10.41
C THR A 275 -15.25 -0.80 -10.76
N HIS A 276 -15.95 -1.55 -11.61
CA HIS A 276 -15.54 -2.72 -12.41
C HIS A 276 -16.64 -3.77 -12.54
N ASP A 277 -17.76 -3.62 -11.82
CA ASP A 277 -18.91 -4.48 -12.09
C ASP A 277 -19.84 -3.83 -13.14
N ARG A 278 -19.77 -4.32 -14.39
CA ARG A 278 -20.72 -3.97 -15.45
C ARG A 278 -22.13 -4.55 -15.22
N SER A 279 -22.32 -5.31 -14.14
CA SER A 279 -23.61 -5.89 -13.75
C SER A 279 -24.51 -4.90 -13.00
N HIS A 280 -24.03 -3.68 -12.69
CA HIS A 280 -24.83 -2.67 -12.03
C HIS A 280 -26.00 -2.20 -12.92
N PRO A 281 -27.27 -2.21 -12.44
CA PRO A 281 -28.44 -1.86 -13.24
C PRO A 281 -28.41 -0.44 -13.82
N ARG A 282 -27.76 0.49 -13.10
CA ARG A 282 -27.55 1.89 -13.53
C ARG A 282 -26.13 2.15 -14.03
N SER A 283 -25.37 1.11 -14.36
CA SER A 283 -24.02 1.26 -14.93
C SER A 283 -24.03 2.23 -16.11
N ALA A 284 -25.03 2.12 -16.98
CA ALA A 284 -25.23 3.04 -18.09
C ALA A 284 -25.30 4.52 -17.66
N GLU A 285 -26.01 4.84 -16.57
CA GLU A 285 -26.12 6.23 -16.06
C GLU A 285 -24.81 6.70 -15.40
N ILE A 286 -24.15 5.83 -14.64
CA ILE A 286 -22.87 6.15 -13.99
C ILE A 286 -21.79 6.42 -15.05
N TYR A 287 -21.69 5.55 -16.05
CA TYR A 287 -20.77 5.77 -17.16
C TYR A 287 -21.18 6.96 -18.02
N ALA A 288 -22.48 7.24 -18.20
CA ALA A 288 -22.94 8.45 -18.88
C ALA A 288 -22.54 9.73 -18.13
N GLU A 289 -22.66 9.76 -16.80
CA GLU A 289 -22.24 10.88 -15.97
C GLU A 289 -20.71 11.04 -15.97
N LEU A 290 -19.97 9.93 -15.91
CA LEU A 290 -18.50 9.94 -16.07
C LEU A 290 -18.09 10.47 -17.45
N HIS A 291 -18.83 10.11 -18.51
CA HIS A 291 -18.63 10.63 -19.86
C HIS A 291 -19.00 12.12 -19.98
N HIS A 292 -20.05 12.57 -19.30
CA HIS A 292 -20.44 13.98 -19.23
C HIS A 292 -19.36 14.81 -18.55
N LEU A 293 -18.92 14.39 -17.35
CA LEU A 293 -17.84 15.03 -16.61
C LEU A 293 -16.52 15.00 -17.40
N SER A 294 -16.21 13.90 -18.08
CA SER A 294 -15.07 13.79 -19.01
C SER A 294 -15.15 14.82 -20.15
N SER A 295 -16.35 15.09 -20.66
CA SER A 295 -16.58 16.06 -21.74
C SER A 295 -16.48 17.51 -21.25
N GLU A 296 -16.99 17.83 -20.07
CA GLU A 296 -16.79 19.14 -19.42
C GLU A 296 -15.32 19.42 -19.13
N LEU A 297 -14.52 18.39 -18.84
CA LEU A 297 -13.09 18.54 -18.61
C LEU A 297 -12.31 18.91 -19.89
N LYS A 298 -12.75 18.41 -21.06
CA LYS A 298 -12.17 18.79 -22.36
C LYS A 298 -12.43 20.26 -22.71
N THR A 299 -13.62 20.79 -22.38
CA THR A 299 -13.94 22.20 -22.64
C THR A 299 -13.12 23.16 -21.78
N HIS A 300 -12.60 22.69 -20.65
CA HIS A 300 -11.67 23.42 -19.78
C HIS A 300 -10.17 23.21 -20.14
N GLY A 301 -9.87 22.55 -21.27
CA GLY A 301 -8.50 22.42 -21.79
C GLY A 301 -7.65 21.34 -21.13
N HIS A 302 -8.26 20.37 -20.44
CA HIS A 302 -7.54 19.24 -19.87
C HIS A 302 -7.40 18.10 -20.89
N GLU A 303 -6.18 17.83 -21.35
CA GLU A 303 -5.86 16.69 -22.23
C GLU A 303 -5.52 15.43 -21.41
N TYR A 304 -5.91 14.28 -21.97
CA TYR A 304 -5.59 12.96 -21.42
C TYR A 304 -4.15 12.57 -21.77
N ASP A 305 -3.35 12.22 -20.77
CA ASP A 305 -2.00 11.68 -21.01
C ASP A 305 -2.07 10.23 -21.51
N SER A 306 -1.87 10.05 -22.82
CA SER A 306 -1.95 8.76 -23.51
C SER A 306 -0.72 7.88 -23.36
N SER A 307 0.36 8.38 -22.72
CA SER A 307 1.64 7.67 -22.58
C SER A 307 1.57 6.41 -21.69
N TRP A 308 0.49 6.24 -20.92
CA TRP A 308 0.31 5.16 -19.95
C TRP A 308 -0.40 3.92 -20.51
N ILE A 309 -0.89 3.96 -21.75
CA ILE A 309 -1.49 2.80 -22.42
C ILE A 309 -0.36 1.91 -22.95
N THR A 310 0.06 0.94 -22.13
CA THR A 310 1.15 0.00 -22.45
C THR A 310 0.71 -1.21 -23.27
N ARG A 311 -0.60 -1.35 -23.54
CA ARG A 311 -1.18 -2.42 -24.36
C ARG A 311 -1.82 -1.87 -25.64
N PRO A 312 -1.86 -2.63 -26.74
CA PRO A 312 -2.64 -2.25 -27.92
C PRO A 312 -4.13 -2.10 -27.55
N LEU A 313 -4.76 -1.05 -28.08
CA LEU A 313 -6.22 -0.87 -28.00
C LEU A 313 -6.90 -1.99 -28.79
N GLN A 314 -7.98 -2.55 -28.26
CA GLN A 314 -8.80 -3.53 -28.98
C GLN A 314 -9.61 -2.83 -30.09
N ASP A 315 -10.03 -3.57 -31.12
CA ASP A 315 -10.83 -3.00 -32.22
C ASP A 315 -12.14 -2.38 -31.67
N GLY A 316 -12.29 -1.06 -31.87
CA GLY A 316 -13.42 -0.27 -31.36
C GLY A 316 -13.20 0.37 -29.98
N GLU A 317 -12.07 0.11 -29.31
CA GLU A 317 -11.68 0.73 -28.04
C GLU A 317 -10.99 2.09 -28.31
N SER A 318 -11.61 3.20 -27.90
CA SER A 318 -10.97 4.52 -27.96
C SER A 318 -9.93 4.69 -26.85
N VAL A 319 -8.93 5.57 -27.05
CA VAL A 319 -8.00 6.01 -25.99
C VAL A 319 -8.77 6.45 -24.74
N GLU A 320 -9.93 7.07 -24.95
CA GLU A 320 -10.86 7.50 -23.91
C GLU A 320 -11.51 6.32 -23.19
N SER A 321 -11.97 5.29 -23.90
CA SER A 321 -12.49 4.04 -23.31
C SER A 321 -11.44 3.30 -22.48
N ALA A 322 -10.18 3.30 -22.94
CA ALA A 322 -9.06 2.68 -22.23
C ALA A 322 -8.62 3.48 -20.99
N LEU A 323 -8.68 4.81 -21.03
CA LEU A 323 -8.35 5.71 -19.91
C LEU A 323 -9.52 5.91 -18.93
N CYS A 324 -10.76 5.73 -19.39
CA CYS A 324 -11.99 5.67 -18.58
C CYS A 324 -12.00 4.41 -17.69
N GLY A 325 -11.00 3.53 -17.83
CA GLY A 325 -10.56 2.57 -16.81
C GLY A 325 -10.08 3.26 -15.53
N HIS A 326 -11.04 3.87 -14.82
CA HIS A 326 -11.22 3.94 -13.38
C HIS A 326 -10.21 4.65 -12.46
N ASN A 327 -9.01 5.02 -12.92
CA ASN A 327 -8.08 5.77 -12.07
C ASN A 327 -8.02 7.26 -12.37
N HIS A 328 -8.22 7.75 -13.59
CA HIS A 328 -8.08 9.19 -13.88
C HIS A 328 -9.34 10.01 -13.61
N ALA A 329 -10.52 9.51 -14.03
CA ALA A 329 -11.79 10.21 -13.80
C ALA A 329 -12.08 10.37 -12.30
N THR A 330 -11.93 9.30 -11.52
CA THR A 330 -12.19 9.33 -10.07
C THR A 330 -11.24 10.26 -9.31
N LYS A 331 -9.95 10.34 -9.72
CA LYS A 331 -9.01 11.32 -9.16
C LYS A 331 -9.46 12.75 -9.40
N MET A 332 -9.90 13.04 -10.62
CA MET A 332 -10.36 14.38 -10.97
C MET A 332 -11.64 14.72 -10.20
N ILE A 333 -12.56 13.77 -10.06
CA ILE A 333 -13.79 13.97 -9.27
C ILE A 333 -13.44 14.23 -7.79
N ALA A 334 -12.58 13.41 -7.17
CA ALA A 334 -12.13 13.62 -5.79
C ALA A 334 -11.48 15.01 -5.60
N LYS A 335 -10.66 15.43 -6.58
CA LYS A 335 -10.00 16.74 -6.59
C LYS A 335 -10.95 17.92 -6.79
N ILE A 336 -11.93 17.80 -7.68
CA ILE A 336 -12.88 18.87 -8.02
C ILE A 336 -13.94 19.02 -6.92
N ARG A 337 -14.46 17.89 -6.45
CA ARG A 337 -15.51 17.84 -5.42
C ARG A 337 -14.95 18.00 -4.01
N GLN A 338 -13.62 18.01 -3.84
CA GLN A 338 -12.95 18.08 -2.54
C GLN A 338 -13.51 17.02 -1.57
N CYS A 339 -13.77 15.82 -2.09
CA CYS A 339 -14.30 14.70 -1.33
C CYS A 339 -13.36 13.50 -1.42
N GLU A 340 -13.40 12.65 -0.41
CA GLU A 340 -12.75 11.35 -0.49
C GLU A 340 -13.63 10.36 -1.25
N ILE A 341 -13.05 9.59 -2.15
CA ILE A 341 -13.75 8.57 -2.94
C ILE A 341 -13.07 7.23 -2.77
N ILE A 342 -13.77 6.21 -2.32
CA ILE A 342 -13.26 4.84 -2.19
C ILE A 342 -13.81 3.99 -3.32
N VAL A 343 -12.95 3.46 -4.17
CA VAL A 343 -13.29 2.58 -5.29
C VAL A 343 -12.70 1.21 -5.12
N ARG A 344 -13.42 0.15 -5.45
CA ARG A 344 -12.86 -1.22 -5.48
C ARG A 344 -12.92 -1.79 -6.89
N ASP A 345 -11.77 -2.24 -7.41
CA ASP A 345 -11.67 -3.04 -8.63
C ASP A 345 -11.60 -4.55 -8.32
N VAL A 346 -11.41 -5.38 -9.34
CA VAL A 346 -11.36 -6.85 -9.23
C VAL A 346 -10.30 -7.35 -8.23
N ASN A 347 -9.23 -6.59 -8.03
CA ASN A 347 -8.02 -6.99 -7.30
C ASN A 347 -7.69 -6.13 -6.07
N ARG A 348 -8.23 -4.91 -5.92
CA ARG A 348 -7.85 -3.96 -4.85
C ARG A 348 -8.86 -2.84 -4.61
N ILE A 349 -8.76 -2.23 -3.42
CA ILE A 349 -9.45 -0.99 -3.05
C ILE A 349 -8.53 0.22 -3.28
N HIS A 350 -9.00 1.17 -4.07
CA HIS A 350 -8.46 2.48 -4.40
C HIS A 350 -9.12 3.55 -3.54
N HIS A 351 -8.38 4.21 -2.66
CA HIS A 351 -8.86 5.38 -1.92
C HIS A 351 -8.31 6.63 -2.58
N PHE A 352 -9.19 7.43 -3.16
CA PHE A 352 -8.90 8.71 -3.77
C PHE A 352 -9.11 9.81 -2.74
N HIS A 353 -8.04 10.47 -2.34
CA HIS A 353 -8.09 11.60 -1.42
C HIS A 353 -8.57 12.87 -2.14
N THR A 354 -8.97 13.89 -1.37
CA THR A 354 -9.44 15.21 -1.84
C THR A 354 -8.47 15.95 -2.76
N ASN A 355 -7.20 15.53 -2.82
CA ASN A 355 -6.18 16.07 -3.72
C ASN A 355 -6.10 15.32 -5.07
N GLY A 356 -6.96 14.32 -5.28
CA GLY A 356 -6.97 13.46 -6.46
C GLY A 356 -5.83 12.43 -6.49
N GLN A 357 -5.23 12.09 -5.36
CA GLN A 357 -4.27 10.98 -5.29
C GLN A 357 -4.97 9.68 -4.92
N CYS A 358 -4.65 8.61 -5.64
CA CYS A 358 -5.13 7.27 -5.34
C CYS A 358 -4.14 6.52 -4.42
N SER A 359 -4.65 5.76 -3.47
CA SER A 359 -3.88 4.87 -2.59
C SER A 359 -2.99 3.86 -3.34
N CYS A 360 -3.32 3.50 -4.58
CA CYS A 360 -2.55 2.55 -5.39
C CYS A 360 -1.39 3.19 -6.19
N LYS A 361 -1.31 4.52 -6.25
CA LYS A 361 -0.34 5.29 -7.06
C LYS A 361 -0.26 4.84 -8.54
N ASP A 362 -1.37 4.38 -9.12
CA ASP A 362 -1.46 3.86 -10.50
C ASP A 362 -0.66 2.60 -10.81
N HIS A 363 -0.21 1.87 -9.78
CA HIS A 363 0.39 0.56 -9.98
C HIS A 363 -0.72 -0.48 -10.15
N TYR A 364 -0.92 -0.97 -11.39
CA TYR A 364 -1.89 -2.03 -11.73
C TYR A 364 -1.51 -3.41 -11.20
#